data_AF-A0A916S8W8-F1
#
_entry.id   AF-A0A916S8W8-F1
#
_cell.length_a   1.000
_cell.length_b   1.000
_cell.length_c   1.000
_cell.angle_alpha   90.00
_cell.angle_beta   90.00
_cell.angle_gamma   90.00
#
_symmetry.space_group_name_H-M   'P 1'
#
loop_
_entity.id
_entity.type
_entity.pdbx_description
1 polymer ?
#
loop_
_entity_poly.entity_id
_entity_poly.type
_entity_poly.pdbx_seq_one_letter_code
_entity_poly.pdbx_strand_id
1 'polypeptide(L)'
;MSASLERRYRAALDWYPSAWRAENGEAMLGTLLDEAEATGREKPRLGDLANLAVFGLKSRLHRLSVAVPARIRDRVSAITLATGFSFALVMFVGAEWAPWDVRGPWNGWTADWRPMGSDVPGFGPFASAAVGLYALWIAAFVLASIGLPRIASITLLLTLPTSLVLLDLGSRVETMRFVSLAPRGHVLLLLAVLAVIASFGLATRRGQRARGALWLLASAALALVALVGHAAPGFTYLDALNQGWAFENRLAPVYIWDTLIDPAFYLAVLTVGGVVFIVRSRYEWAIAVGLAAVPWAIAFLGIALGGGGSLSAAVYSFLVTPAAVAVGYAVVRKRGYRIVLQRREEAPAATSAPLAS
;
A
#
# COMPACT_ATOMS: atom_id res chain seq x y z
N MET A 1 3.95 -18.16 -37.66
CA MET A 1 3.65 -17.71 -36.28
C MET A 1 2.66 -16.56 -36.28
N SER A 2 1.77 -16.48 -35.29
CA SER A 2 0.72 -15.45 -35.28
C SER A 2 1.26 -14.11 -34.80
N ALA A 3 1.08 -13.05 -35.61
CA ALA A 3 1.40 -11.67 -35.23
C ALA A 3 0.65 -11.17 -33.98
N SER A 4 -0.35 -11.93 -33.50
CA SER A 4 -1.05 -11.67 -32.25
C SER A 4 -0.28 -12.17 -31.02
N LEU A 5 0.41 -13.31 -31.11
CA LEU A 5 1.23 -13.87 -30.03
C LEU A 5 2.43 -12.96 -29.73
N GLU A 6 3.18 -12.58 -30.75
CA GLU A 6 4.33 -11.67 -30.63
C GLU A 6 3.92 -10.35 -29.96
N ARG A 7 2.81 -9.75 -30.41
CA ARG A 7 2.29 -8.49 -29.86
C ARG A 7 1.98 -8.59 -28.37
N ARG A 8 1.42 -9.73 -27.92
CA ARG A 8 1.14 -9.96 -26.49
C ARG A 8 2.43 -10.09 -25.68
N TYR A 9 3.46 -10.77 -26.19
CA TYR A 9 4.75 -10.83 -25.51
C TYR A 9 5.47 -9.47 -25.50
N ARG A 10 5.43 -8.69 -26.59
CA ARG A 10 5.96 -7.31 -26.61
C ARG A 10 5.26 -6.43 -25.54
N ALA A 11 3.94 -6.50 -25.43
CA ALA A 11 3.19 -5.80 -24.40
C ALA A 11 3.57 -6.26 -22.98
N ALA A 12 3.80 -7.57 -22.79
CA ALA A 12 4.28 -8.09 -21.51
C ALA A 12 5.71 -7.62 -21.18
N LEU A 13 6.55 -7.40 -22.18
CA LEU A 13 7.90 -6.87 -21.96
C LEU A 13 7.87 -5.41 -21.49
N ASP A 14 6.81 -4.63 -21.72
CA ASP A 14 6.70 -3.23 -21.26
C ASP A 14 6.83 -3.08 -19.73
N TRP A 15 6.63 -4.15 -18.96
CA TRP A 15 6.96 -4.19 -17.53
C TRP A 15 8.44 -3.94 -17.24
N TYR A 16 9.35 -4.14 -18.20
CA TYR A 16 10.78 -3.84 -18.07
C TYR A 16 11.12 -2.37 -18.40
N PRO A 17 12.17 -1.79 -17.77
CA PRO A 17 12.65 -0.45 -18.13
C PRO A 17 12.98 -0.33 -19.62
N SER A 18 12.71 0.83 -20.25
CA SER A 18 12.96 1.05 -21.69
C SER A 18 14.40 0.76 -22.10
N ALA A 19 15.38 1.20 -21.31
CA ALA A 19 16.79 0.91 -21.57
C ALA A 19 17.11 -0.59 -21.55
N TRP A 20 16.54 -1.35 -20.60
CA TRP A 20 16.74 -2.80 -20.56
C TRP A 20 16.12 -3.49 -21.78
N ARG A 21 14.93 -3.03 -22.20
CA ARG A 21 14.24 -3.55 -23.39
C ARG A 21 15.00 -3.25 -24.67
N ALA A 22 15.62 -2.08 -24.79
CA ALA A 22 16.42 -1.73 -25.96
C ALA A 22 17.61 -2.69 -26.14
N GLU A 23 18.21 -3.14 -25.04
CA GLU A 23 19.38 -4.04 -25.06
C GLU A 23 19.01 -5.53 -25.12
N ASN A 24 17.95 -5.96 -24.43
CA ASN A 24 17.65 -7.38 -24.20
C ASN A 24 16.27 -7.81 -24.73
N GLY A 25 15.43 -6.87 -25.14
CA GLY A 25 14.02 -7.10 -25.44
C GLY A 25 13.80 -8.04 -26.62
N GLU A 26 14.51 -7.83 -27.74
CA GLU A 26 14.36 -8.67 -28.94
C GLU A 26 14.91 -10.09 -28.70
N ALA A 27 16.02 -10.24 -27.96
CA ALA A 27 16.57 -11.55 -27.61
C ALA A 27 15.60 -12.34 -26.71
N MET A 28 15.09 -11.71 -25.65
CA MET A 28 14.10 -12.33 -24.76
C MET A 28 12.80 -12.67 -25.51
N LEU A 29 12.35 -11.79 -26.41
CA LEU A 29 11.17 -12.05 -27.25
C LEU A 29 11.38 -13.27 -28.15
N GLY A 30 12.54 -13.37 -28.81
CA GLY A 30 12.91 -14.55 -29.61
C GLY A 30 12.83 -15.84 -28.80
N THR A 31 13.45 -15.88 -27.62
CA THR A 31 13.39 -17.06 -26.74
C THR A 31 11.97 -17.46 -26.34
N LEU A 32 11.11 -16.49 -26.00
CA LEU A 32 9.71 -16.77 -25.63
C LEU A 32 8.89 -17.30 -26.81
N LEU A 33 9.20 -16.84 -28.03
CA LEU A 33 8.56 -17.28 -29.26
C LEU A 33 9.03 -18.67 -29.68
N ASP A 34 10.33 -18.95 -29.61
CA ASP A 34 10.91 -20.27 -29.88
C ASP A 34 10.32 -21.32 -28.93
N GLU A 35 10.18 -20.99 -27.65
CA GLU A 35 9.55 -21.89 -26.66
C GLU A 35 8.06 -22.11 -26.97
N ALA A 36 7.34 -21.06 -27.39
CA ALA A 36 5.93 -21.18 -27.77
C ALA A 36 5.75 -22.04 -29.03
N GLU A 37 6.63 -21.89 -30.02
CA GLU A 37 6.64 -22.70 -31.24
C GLU A 37 6.96 -24.17 -30.93
N ALA A 38 8.02 -24.44 -30.16
CA ALA A 38 8.41 -25.79 -29.76
C ALA A 38 7.30 -26.54 -29.00
N THR A 39 6.39 -25.82 -28.34
CA THR A 39 5.26 -26.38 -27.60
C THR A 39 3.92 -26.25 -28.33
N GLY A 40 3.91 -25.79 -29.59
CA GLY A 40 2.71 -25.63 -30.41
C GLY A 40 1.69 -24.64 -29.83
N ARG A 41 2.13 -23.64 -29.05
CA ARG A 41 1.25 -22.68 -28.36
C ARG A 41 0.91 -21.49 -29.25
N GLU A 42 -0.37 -21.22 -29.40
CA GLU A 42 -0.86 -20.01 -30.09
C GLU A 42 -1.08 -18.81 -29.17
N LYS A 43 -1.04 -19.03 -27.84
CA LYS A 43 -1.28 -17.99 -26.82
C LYS A 43 -0.21 -18.06 -25.71
N PRO A 44 0.19 -16.92 -25.12
CA PRO A 44 1.07 -16.91 -23.96
C PRO A 44 0.42 -17.66 -22.80
N ARG A 45 1.22 -18.38 -22.00
CA ARG A 45 0.69 -18.90 -20.74
C ARG A 45 0.55 -17.75 -19.75
N LEU A 46 -0.47 -17.81 -18.90
CA LEU A 46 -0.65 -16.83 -17.82
C LEU A 46 0.58 -16.80 -16.88
N GLY A 47 1.22 -17.96 -16.67
CA GLY A 47 2.45 -18.06 -15.90
C GLY A 47 3.61 -17.26 -16.51
N ASP A 48 3.78 -17.29 -17.84
CA ASP A 48 4.84 -16.56 -18.53
C ASP A 48 4.63 -15.05 -18.39
N LEU A 49 3.38 -14.60 -18.59
CA LEU A 49 3.01 -13.19 -18.43
C LEU A 49 3.22 -12.71 -17.00
N ALA A 50 2.81 -13.52 -16.01
CA ALA A 50 3.02 -13.21 -14.59
C ALA A 50 4.51 -13.15 -14.24
N ASN A 51 5.31 -14.08 -14.74
CA ASN A 51 6.76 -14.09 -14.54
C ASN A 51 7.41 -12.84 -15.14
N LEU A 52 7.09 -12.48 -16.39
CA LEU A 52 7.60 -11.28 -17.04
C LEU A 52 7.22 -10.01 -16.27
N ALA A 53 5.97 -9.91 -15.79
CA ALA A 53 5.52 -8.80 -14.97
C ALA A 53 6.31 -8.71 -13.66
N VAL A 54 6.49 -9.82 -12.95
CA VAL A 54 7.23 -9.89 -11.68
C VAL A 54 8.70 -9.50 -11.87
N PHE A 55 9.38 -10.06 -12.87
CA PHE A 55 10.79 -9.76 -13.13
C PHE A 55 11.01 -8.35 -13.70
N GLY A 56 10.12 -7.88 -14.57
CA GLY A 56 10.15 -6.51 -15.10
C GLY A 56 9.95 -5.48 -13.99
N LEU A 57 8.95 -5.69 -13.12
CA LEU A 57 8.72 -4.86 -11.95
C LEU A 57 9.94 -4.90 -11.01
N LYS A 58 10.47 -6.08 -10.70
CA LYS A 58 11.68 -6.25 -9.88
C LYS A 58 12.88 -5.49 -10.46
N SER A 59 13.04 -5.45 -11.79
CA SER A 59 14.10 -4.68 -12.46
C SER A 59 13.93 -3.16 -12.28
N ARG A 60 12.71 -2.64 -12.45
CA ARG A 60 12.39 -1.22 -12.18
C ARG A 60 12.65 -0.86 -10.72
N LEU A 61 12.19 -1.71 -9.81
CA LEU A 61 12.38 -1.55 -8.38
C LEU A 61 13.84 -1.69 -7.98
N HIS A 62 14.62 -2.53 -8.67
CA HIS A 62 16.05 -2.64 -8.43
C HIS A 62 16.75 -1.30 -8.71
N ARG A 63 16.42 -0.62 -9.82
CA ARG A 63 16.94 0.74 -10.09
C ARG A 63 16.56 1.73 -9.00
N LEU A 64 15.32 1.70 -8.52
CA LEU A 64 14.90 2.51 -7.38
C LEU A 64 15.65 2.14 -6.09
N SER A 65 15.93 0.85 -5.89
CA SER A 65 16.67 0.36 -4.73
C SER A 65 18.15 0.72 -4.74
N VAL A 66 18.74 0.96 -5.91
CA VAL A 66 20.09 1.51 -6.05
C VAL A 66 20.11 2.99 -5.68
N ALA A 67 19.03 3.73 -5.99
CA ALA A 67 18.93 5.15 -5.64
C ALA A 67 18.68 5.41 -4.14
N VAL A 68 18.02 4.48 -3.44
CA VAL A 68 17.68 4.64 -2.02
C VAL A 68 18.56 3.74 -1.14
N PRO A 69 19.39 4.31 -0.23
CA PRO A 69 20.20 3.52 0.69
C PRO A 69 19.40 2.46 1.45
N ALA A 70 19.97 1.26 1.62
CA ALA A 70 19.30 0.13 2.27
C ALA A 70 18.69 0.48 3.64
N ARG A 71 19.39 1.32 4.44
CA ARG A 71 18.91 1.79 5.74
C ARG A 71 17.63 2.63 5.64
N ILE A 72 17.51 3.49 4.63
CA ILE A 72 16.32 4.31 4.40
C ILE A 72 15.19 3.42 3.92
N ARG A 73 15.45 2.53 2.95
CA ARG A 73 14.47 1.56 2.44
C ARG A 73 13.88 0.70 3.56
N ASP A 74 14.73 0.19 4.44
CA ASP A 74 14.29 -0.58 5.60
C ASP A 74 13.34 0.26 6.46
N ARG A 75 13.66 1.52 6.75
CA ARG A 75 12.80 2.40 7.57
C ARG A 75 11.49 2.72 6.88
N VAL A 76 11.51 3.03 5.58
CA VAL A 76 10.30 3.23 4.77
C VAL A 76 9.39 2.02 4.88
N SER A 77 9.93 0.81 4.67
CA SER A 77 9.19 -0.44 4.80
C SER A 77 8.59 -0.62 6.19
N ALA A 78 9.33 -0.33 7.26
CA ALA A 78 8.80 -0.44 8.62
C ALA A 78 7.69 0.57 8.92
N ILE A 79 7.85 1.83 8.51
CA ILE A 79 6.84 2.88 8.70
C ILE A 79 5.59 2.51 7.90
N THR A 80 5.75 2.14 6.63
CA THR A 80 4.67 1.72 5.73
C THR A 80 3.91 0.52 6.30
N LEU A 81 4.64 -0.49 6.78
CA LEU A 81 4.06 -1.67 7.39
C LEU A 81 3.27 -1.31 8.67
N ALA A 82 3.83 -0.43 9.52
CA ALA A 82 3.18 0.05 10.74
C ALA A 82 1.89 0.86 10.45
N THR A 83 1.93 1.79 9.49
CA THR A 83 0.75 2.57 9.11
C THR A 83 -0.30 1.70 8.43
N GLY A 84 0.11 0.76 7.58
CA GLY A 84 -0.81 -0.19 6.93
C GLY A 84 -1.47 -1.14 7.93
N PHE A 85 -0.70 -1.63 8.92
CA PHE A 85 -1.24 -2.39 10.05
C PHE A 85 -2.26 -1.58 10.86
N SER A 86 -1.89 -0.36 11.26
CA SER A 86 -2.78 0.51 12.03
C SER A 86 -4.10 0.75 11.29
N PHE A 87 -4.02 1.07 9.99
CA PHE A 87 -5.19 1.26 9.15
C PHE A 87 -6.02 -0.01 9.02
N ALA A 88 -5.38 -1.15 8.71
CA ALA A 88 -6.08 -2.43 8.60
C ALA A 88 -6.75 -2.83 9.92
N LEU A 89 -6.13 -2.57 11.06
CA LEU A 89 -6.72 -2.86 12.37
C LEU A 89 -7.94 -2.00 12.66
N VAL A 90 -7.86 -0.69 12.36
CA VAL A 90 -8.99 0.24 12.49
C VAL A 90 -10.14 -0.20 11.57
N MET A 91 -9.86 -0.53 10.31
CA MET A 91 -10.89 -1.01 9.38
C MET A 91 -11.46 -2.37 9.79
N PHE A 92 -10.63 -3.30 10.23
CA PHE A 92 -11.09 -4.62 10.68
C PHE A 92 -12.04 -4.50 11.88
N VAL A 93 -11.65 -3.73 12.89
CA VAL A 93 -12.42 -3.64 14.14
C VAL A 93 -13.57 -2.66 14.01
N GLY A 94 -13.33 -1.50 13.41
CA GLY A 94 -14.27 -0.39 13.30
C GLY A 94 -15.27 -0.49 12.16
N ALA A 95 -14.83 -0.97 10.98
CA ALA A 95 -15.67 -1.00 9.79
C ALA A 95 -16.25 -2.40 9.51
N GLU A 96 -15.43 -3.45 9.67
CA GLU A 96 -15.85 -4.81 9.31
C GLU A 96 -16.53 -5.56 10.45
N TRP A 97 -15.94 -5.57 11.64
CA TRP A 97 -16.44 -6.37 12.76
C TRP A 97 -17.46 -5.61 13.61
N ALA A 98 -17.10 -4.38 14.03
CA ALA A 98 -17.92 -3.47 14.85
C ALA A 98 -18.76 -4.18 15.93
N PRO A 99 -18.16 -4.98 16.83
CA PRO A 99 -18.91 -5.82 17.78
C PRO A 99 -19.78 -5.06 18.78
N TRP A 100 -19.55 -3.74 18.92
CA TRP A 100 -20.37 -2.84 19.73
C TRP A 100 -21.68 -2.43 19.05
N ASP A 101 -21.83 -2.68 17.75
CA ASP A 101 -23.10 -2.48 17.07
C ASP A 101 -24.03 -3.65 17.40
N VAL A 102 -24.75 -3.52 18.51
CA VAL A 102 -25.72 -4.51 19.04
C VAL A 102 -26.80 -4.87 18.01
N ARG A 103 -27.01 -4.00 17.04
CA ARG A 103 -27.99 -4.17 15.96
C ARG A 103 -27.41 -5.02 14.82
N GLY A 104 -26.10 -5.15 14.74
CA GLY A 104 -25.37 -5.80 13.64
C GLY A 104 -24.96 -4.75 12.61
N PRO A 105 -23.80 -4.92 11.93
CA PRO A 105 -23.26 -3.96 10.96
C PRO A 105 -24.16 -3.73 9.72
N TRP A 106 -25.31 -4.40 9.68
CA TRP A 106 -26.24 -4.53 8.58
C TRP A 106 -27.54 -3.76 8.77
N ASN A 107 -27.73 -3.09 9.91
CA ASN A 107 -29.00 -2.42 10.22
C ASN A 107 -29.12 -1.04 9.57
N GLY A 108 -28.57 -0.93 8.37
CA GLY A 108 -28.78 0.17 7.45
C GLY A 108 -30.22 0.18 6.93
N TRP A 109 -30.72 1.38 6.68
CA TRP A 109 -31.97 1.57 5.96
C TRP A 109 -31.63 1.61 4.46
N THR A 110 -32.50 1.05 3.62
CA THR A 110 -32.42 1.28 2.17
C THR A 110 -32.75 2.75 1.87
N ALA A 111 -32.41 3.23 0.67
CA ALA A 111 -32.78 4.58 0.22
C ALA A 111 -34.30 4.85 0.26
N ASP A 112 -35.12 3.79 0.30
CA ASP A 112 -36.58 3.83 0.42
C ASP A 112 -37.07 3.68 1.86
N TRP A 113 -36.21 3.90 2.87
CA TRP A 113 -36.56 3.76 4.30
C TRP A 113 -37.11 2.38 4.68
N ARG A 114 -36.70 1.33 3.98
CA ARG A 114 -36.98 -0.05 4.42
C ARG A 114 -35.80 -0.53 5.28
N PRO A 115 -36.05 -1.25 6.37
CA PRO A 115 -34.96 -1.98 7.01
C PRO A 115 -34.30 -2.83 5.92
N MET A 116 -32.96 -2.78 5.79
CA MET A 116 -32.29 -3.89 5.10
C MET A 116 -32.71 -5.13 5.87
N GLY A 117 -33.64 -5.89 5.29
CA GLY A 117 -34.09 -7.15 5.88
C GLY A 117 -32.89 -8.08 6.05
N SER A 118 -33.10 -9.16 6.77
CA SER A 118 -32.19 -10.31 6.91
C SER A 118 -31.65 -10.90 5.60
N ASP A 119 -32.09 -10.38 4.45
CA ASP A 119 -31.89 -10.93 3.12
C ASP A 119 -30.66 -10.34 2.40
N VAL A 120 -29.94 -9.39 3.01
CA VAL A 120 -28.61 -8.99 2.50
C VAL A 120 -27.62 -10.06 2.95
N PRO A 121 -27.01 -10.83 2.03
CA PRO A 121 -26.08 -11.88 2.41
C PRO A 121 -24.81 -11.26 3.00
N GLY A 122 -24.73 -11.21 4.33
CA GLY A 122 -23.53 -10.76 5.02
C GLY A 122 -22.38 -11.78 4.90
N PHE A 123 -21.14 -11.33 5.13
CA PHE A 123 -19.99 -12.22 5.21
C PHE A 123 -19.81 -12.74 6.65
N GLY A 124 -20.78 -13.52 7.10
CA GLY A 124 -20.83 -14.00 8.49
C GLY A 124 -20.97 -12.84 9.49
N PRO A 125 -20.12 -12.75 10.53
CA PRO A 125 -20.16 -11.66 11.51
C PRO A 125 -19.54 -10.34 11.00
N PHE A 126 -19.06 -10.31 9.75
CA PHE A 126 -18.37 -9.16 9.18
C PHE A 126 -19.24 -8.47 8.14
N ALA A 127 -19.01 -7.16 7.97
CA ALA A 127 -19.62 -6.36 6.93
C ALA A 127 -19.25 -6.88 5.54
N SER A 128 -18.03 -7.35 5.28
CA SER A 128 -17.66 -7.73 3.93
C SER A 128 -16.55 -8.78 3.86
N ALA A 129 -16.30 -9.25 2.63
CA ALA A 129 -15.14 -10.09 2.33
C ALA A 129 -13.80 -9.35 2.49
N ALA A 130 -13.79 -8.02 2.61
CA ALA A 130 -12.56 -7.26 2.83
C ALA A 130 -11.95 -7.45 4.23
N VAL A 131 -12.70 -8.03 5.17
CA VAL A 131 -12.13 -8.56 6.42
C VAL A 131 -10.90 -9.44 6.16
N GLY A 132 -10.91 -10.23 5.08
CA GLY A 132 -9.78 -11.06 4.69
C GLY A 132 -8.54 -10.24 4.30
N LEU A 133 -8.74 -9.12 3.60
CA LEU A 133 -7.65 -8.20 3.23
C LEU A 133 -7.00 -7.57 4.46
N TYR A 134 -7.80 -7.10 5.41
CA TYR A 134 -7.29 -6.49 6.63
C TYR A 134 -6.62 -7.53 7.55
N ALA A 135 -7.19 -8.74 7.63
CA ALA A 135 -6.59 -9.86 8.36
C ALA A 135 -5.21 -10.22 7.81
N LEU A 136 -5.01 -10.21 6.49
CA LEU A 136 -3.70 -10.43 5.87
C LEU A 136 -2.67 -9.37 6.28
N TRP A 137 -3.07 -8.09 6.32
CA TRP A 137 -2.21 -7.00 6.79
C TRP A 137 -1.82 -7.16 8.27
N ILE A 138 -2.80 -7.49 9.12
CA ILE A 138 -2.60 -7.77 10.55
C ILE A 138 -1.64 -8.94 10.72
N ALA A 139 -1.89 -10.06 10.03
CA ALA A 139 -1.06 -11.24 10.08
C ALA A 139 0.37 -10.95 9.61
N ALA A 140 0.55 -10.20 8.51
CA ALA A 140 1.87 -9.84 8.02
C ALA A 140 2.67 -9.01 9.05
N PHE A 141 2.02 -8.06 9.73
CA PHE A 141 2.66 -7.27 10.78
C PHE A 141 3.11 -8.14 11.96
N VAL A 142 2.24 -9.05 12.42
CA VAL A 142 2.56 -9.99 13.50
C VAL A 142 3.72 -10.89 13.10
N LEU A 143 3.67 -11.49 11.91
CA LEU A 143 4.73 -12.34 11.35
C LEU A 143 6.06 -11.60 11.24
N ALA A 144 6.04 -10.34 10.78
CA ALA A 144 7.24 -9.51 10.72
C ALA A 144 7.82 -9.25 12.11
N SER A 145 6.95 -9.00 13.10
CA SER A 145 7.33 -8.69 14.47
C SER A 145 7.95 -9.87 15.23
N ILE A 146 7.47 -11.10 14.98
CA ILE A 146 8.04 -12.32 15.56
C ILE A 146 9.32 -12.81 14.83
N GLY A 147 9.74 -12.11 13.78
CA GLY A 147 10.98 -12.40 13.06
C GLY A 147 10.81 -13.40 11.92
N LEU A 148 9.63 -13.46 11.30
CA LEU A 148 9.34 -14.23 10.10
C LEU A 148 9.14 -13.32 8.86
N PRO A 149 10.15 -12.49 8.49
CA PRO A 149 9.96 -11.44 7.49
C PRO A 149 9.66 -11.96 6.08
N ARG A 150 10.15 -13.16 5.73
CA ARG A 150 9.85 -13.79 4.44
C ARG A 150 8.38 -14.16 4.32
N ILE A 151 7.84 -14.79 5.36
CA ILE A 151 6.42 -15.18 5.40
C ILE A 151 5.57 -13.92 5.43
N ALA A 152 5.90 -12.94 6.27
CA ALA A 152 5.24 -11.64 6.30
C ALA A 152 5.19 -10.95 4.93
N SER A 153 6.30 -10.98 4.19
CA SER A 153 6.36 -10.41 2.83
C SER A 153 5.45 -11.16 1.86
N ILE A 154 5.38 -12.49 1.93
CA ILE A 154 4.46 -13.28 1.10
C ILE A 154 3.01 -12.95 1.48
N THR A 155 2.70 -12.91 2.77
CA THR A 155 1.37 -12.53 3.28
C THR A 155 0.95 -11.14 2.80
N LEU A 156 1.85 -10.15 2.81
CA LEU A 156 1.58 -8.84 2.22
C LEU A 156 1.34 -8.93 0.72
N LEU A 157 2.14 -9.68 -0.03
CA LEU A 157 1.95 -9.77 -1.47
C LEU A 157 0.64 -10.47 -1.85
N LEU A 158 0.10 -11.33 -0.99
CA LEU A 158 -1.24 -11.91 -1.15
C LEU A 158 -2.35 -10.87 -1.04
N THR A 159 -2.12 -9.68 -0.47
CA THR A 159 -3.11 -8.61 -0.47
C THR A 159 -3.38 -8.07 -1.88
N LEU A 160 -2.44 -8.22 -2.82
CA LEU A 160 -2.60 -7.78 -4.21
C LEU A 160 -3.69 -8.54 -4.96
N PRO A 161 -3.64 -9.89 -5.10
CA PRO A 161 -4.72 -10.63 -5.72
C PRO A 161 -6.03 -10.49 -4.94
N THR A 162 -6.00 -10.43 -3.60
CA THR A 162 -7.22 -10.17 -2.80
C THR A 162 -7.85 -8.82 -3.17
N SER A 163 -7.05 -7.76 -3.32
CA SER A 163 -7.54 -6.44 -3.73
C SER A 163 -8.15 -6.46 -5.13
N LEU A 164 -7.54 -7.19 -6.08
CA LEU A 164 -8.07 -7.34 -7.44
C LEU A 164 -9.39 -8.11 -7.47
N VAL A 165 -9.50 -9.19 -6.68
CA VAL A 165 -10.74 -9.95 -6.55
C VAL A 165 -11.85 -9.09 -5.94
N LEU A 166 -11.54 -8.30 -4.90
CA LEU A 166 -12.51 -7.38 -4.29
C LEU A 166 -12.94 -6.27 -5.25
N LEU A 167 -12.03 -5.73 -6.08
CA LEU A 167 -12.36 -4.76 -7.12
C LEU A 167 -13.29 -5.35 -8.18
N ASP A 168 -12.98 -6.56 -8.67
CA ASP A 168 -13.80 -7.26 -9.67
C ASP A 168 -15.19 -7.59 -9.11
N LEU A 169 -15.26 -8.14 -7.90
CA LEU A 169 -16.53 -8.40 -7.20
C LEU A 169 -17.34 -7.10 -7.05
N GLY A 170 -16.72 -6.01 -6.60
CA GLY A 170 -17.38 -4.72 -6.46
C GLY A 170 -17.91 -4.14 -7.78
N SER A 171 -17.24 -4.43 -8.90
CA SER A 171 -17.65 -3.97 -10.23
C SER A 171 -18.82 -4.74 -10.84
N ARG A 172 -19.00 -6.02 -10.49
CA ARG A 172 -20.03 -6.90 -11.08
C ARG A 172 -21.38 -6.75 -10.38
N VAL A 173 -21.38 -6.35 -9.11
CA VAL A 173 -22.60 -6.21 -8.32
C VAL A 173 -23.13 -4.77 -8.43
N GLU A 174 -23.42 -4.31 -9.65
CA GLU A 174 -23.97 -2.97 -9.90
C GLU A 174 -25.32 -2.73 -9.21
N THR A 175 -26.09 -3.79 -8.96
CA THR A 175 -27.39 -3.75 -8.27
C THR A 175 -27.28 -3.54 -6.75
N MET A 176 -26.09 -3.68 -6.14
CA MET A 176 -25.83 -3.34 -4.74
C MET A 176 -25.00 -2.06 -4.59
N ARG A 177 -25.19 -1.07 -5.48
CA ARG A 177 -24.69 0.30 -5.21
C ARG A 177 -25.16 0.87 -3.86
N PHE A 178 -26.20 0.28 -3.26
CA PHE A 178 -26.71 0.60 -1.93
C PHE A 178 -26.04 -0.16 -0.79
N VAL A 179 -25.24 -1.19 -1.07
CA VAL A 179 -24.51 -1.95 -0.06
C VAL A 179 -23.01 -1.78 -0.30
N SER A 180 -22.49 -0.66 0.20
CA SER A 180 -21.09 -0.21 0.20
C SER A 180 -20.15 -1.13 0.99
N LEU A 181 -20.22 -2.44 0.77
CA LEU A 181 -19.50 -3.43 1.57
C LEU A 181 -18.05 -3.58 1.13
N ALA A 182 -17.79 -3.44 -0.16
CA ALA A 182 -16.42 -3.47 -0.65
C ALA A 182 -15.73 -2.13 -0.35
N PRO A 183 -14.50 -2.13 0.20
CA PRO A 183 -13.70 -0.92 0.33
C PRO A 183 -13.59 -0.25 -1.02
N ARG A 184 -13.73 1.08 -1.04
CA ARG A 184 -13.62 1.84 -2.29
C ARG A 184 -12.31 1.53 -3.00
N GLY A 185 -12.33 1.58 -4.33
CA GLY A 185 -11.17 1.17 -5.13
C GLY A 185 -9.86 1.91 -4.80
N HIS A 186 -9.94 3.15 -4.30
CA HIS A 186 -8.77 3.89 -3.85
C HIS A 186 -8.15 3.34 -2.55
N VAL A 187 -8.94 2.76 -1.64
CA VAL A 187 -8.45 2.11 -0.41
C VAL A 187 -7.73 0.81 -0.78
N LEU A 188 -8.32 0.03 -1.68
CA LEU A 188 -7.72 -1.20 -2.21
C LEU A 188 -6.39 -0.89 -2.92
N LEU A 189 -6.37 0.16 -3.75
CA LEU A 189 -5.15 0.63 -4.41
C LEU A 189 -4.09 1.11 -3.41
N LEU A 190 -4.50 1.89 -2.40
CA LEU A 190 -3.60 2.36 -1.34
C LEU A 190 -2.95 1.18 -0.61
N LEU A 191 -3.75 0.21 -0.14
CA LEU A 191 -3.24 -0.98 0.54
C LEU A 191 -2.36 -1.82 -0.39
N ALA A 192 -2.68 -1.95 -1.67
CA ALA A 192 -1.82 -2.63 -2.63
C ALA A 192 -0.45 -1.94 -2.76
N VAL A 193 -0.42 -0.61 -2.89
CA VAL A 193 0.82 0.18 -2.99
C VAL A 193 1.64 0.07 -1.70
N LEU A 194 0.99 0.20 -0.54
CA LEU A 194 1.64 0.06 0.76
C LEU A 194 2.23 -1.35 0.94
N ALA A 195 1.53 -2.40 0.50
CA ALA A 195 2.00 -3.78 0.62
C ALA A 195 3.28 -4.00 -0.20
N VAL A 196 3.30 -3.47 -1.42
CA VAL A 196 4.48 -3.48 -2.30
C VAL A 196 5.65 -2.76 -1.63
N ILE A 197 5.46 -1.54 -1.13
CA ILE A 197 6.52 -0.76 -0.45
C ILE A 197 7.02 -1.48 0.82
N ALA A 198 6.11 -1.99 1.65
CA ALA A 198 6.42 -2.70 2.88
C ALA A 198 7.22 -3.99 2.61
N SER A 199 6.88 -4.74 1.55
CA SER A 199 7.57 -5.98 1.19
C SER A 199 9.06 -5.80 0.88
N PHE A 200 9.47 -4.66 0.31
CA PHE A 200 10.86 -4.45 -0.13
C PHE A 200 11.89 -4.41 0.99
N GLY A 201 11.55 -3.84 2.15
CA GLY A 201 12.49 -3.75 3.28
C GLY A 201 12.42 -4.94 4.23
N LEU A 202 11.35 -5.74 4.17
CA LEU A 202 11.21 -6.92 5.03
C LEU A 202 12.19 -8.03 4.62
N ALA A 203 12.37 -8.26 3.32
CA ALA A 203 13.20 -9.35 2.79
C ALA A 203 14.68 -9.32 3.26
N THR A 204 15.18 -8.15 3.66
CA THR A 204 16.60 -7.95 4.01
C THR A 204 16.92 -7.92 5.50
N ARG A 205 15.92 -7.95 6.39
CA ARG A 205 16.13 -7.77 7.84
C ARG A 205 16.34 -9.09 8.58
N ARG A 206 17.58 -9.42 8.93
CA ARG A 206 17.90 -10.38 9.99
C ARG A 206 18.16 -9.63 11.31
N GLY A 207 17.48 -10.01 12.40
CA GLY A 207 17.95 -9.74 13.77
C GLY A 207 17.36 -8.56 14.56
N GLN A 208 16.11 -8.12 14.35
CA GLN A 208 15.53 -6.99 15.12
C GLN A 208 14.20 -7.30 15.85
N ARG A 209 14.15 -8.39 16.62
CA ARG A 209 12.97 -8.74 17.45
C ARG A 209 12.60 -7.64 18.47
N ALA A 210 13.60 -7.03 19.13
CA ALA A 210 13.36 -6.00 20.16
C ALA A 210 12.73 -4.71 19.60
N ARG A 211 12.95 -4.39 18.32
CA ARG A 211 12.31 -3.23 17.68
C ARG A 211 10.88 -3.53 17.24
N GLY A 212 10.55 -4.81 17.00
CA GLY A 212 9.20 -5.25 16.65
C GLY A 212 8.18 -4.86 17.72
N ALA A 213 8.50 -5.06 19.01
CA ALA A 213 7.63 -4.68 20.13
C ALA A 213 7.36 -3.16 20.20
N LEU A 214 8.39 -2.34 19.98
CA LEU A 214 8.24 -0.87 19.94
C LEU A 214 7.34 -0.44 18.78
N TRP A 215 7.51 -1.05 17.60
CA TRP A 215 6.65 -0.78 16.44
C TRP A 215 5.22 -1.25 16.67
N LEU A 216 5.03 -2.42 17.29
CA LEU A 216 3.73 -2.93 17.70
C LEU A 216 3.02 -1.93 18.61
N LEU A 217 3.68 -1.48 19.67
CA LEU A 217 3.12 -0.51 20.61
C LEU A 217 2.80 0.83 19.94
N ALA A 218 3.70 1.36 19.12
CA ALA A 218 3.47 2.63 18.41
C ALA A 218 2.31 2.52 17.41
N SER A 219 2.19 1.39 16.71
CA SER A 219 1.12 1.19 15.72
C SER A 219 -0.22 0.88 16.40
N ALA A 220 -0.21 0.13 17.50
CA ALA A 220 -1.39 -0.10 18.32
C ALA A 220 -1.88 1.18 18.99
N ALA A 221 -0.97 2.04 19.48
CA ALA A 221 -1.32 3.35 19.99
C ALA A 221 -1.90 4.25 18.89
N LEU A 222 -1.32 4.22 17.69
CA LEU A 222 -1.86 4.97 16.54
C LEU A 222 -3.27 4.49 16.17
N ALA A 223 -3.48 3.17 16.12
CA ALA A 223 -4.78 2.57 15.87
C ALA A 223 -5.78 2.92 16.98
N LEU A 224 -5.35 2.89 18.25
CA LEU A 224 -6.19 3.26 19.38
C LEU A 224 -6.57 4.74 19.33
N VAL A 225 -5.64 5.65 19.02
CA VAL A 225 -5.95 7.08 18.87
C VAL A 225 -6.94 7.30 17.72
N ALA A 226 -6.76 6.61 16.59
CA ALA A 226 -7.72 6.67 15.49
C ALA A 226 -9.10 6.15 15.91
N LEU A 227 -9.14 5.00 16.60
CA LEU A 227 -10.38 4.39 17.08
C LEU A 227 -11.08 5.23 18.16
N VAL A 228 -10.33 5.83 19.10
CA VAL A 228 -10.85 6.70 20.15
C VAL A 228 -11.29 8.04 19.60
N GLY A 229 -10.52 8.65 18.68
CA GLY A 229 -10.94 9.85 17.96
C GLY A 229 -12.24 9.62 17.19
N HIS A 230 -12.46 8.40 16.71
CA HIS A 230 -13.70 7.97 16.06
C HIS A 230 -14.85 7.70 17.07
N ALA A 231 -14.56 7.02 18.18
CA ALA A 231 -15.54 6.68 19.19
C ALA A 231 -15.93 7.87 20.09
N ALA A 232 -15.13 8.95 20.12
CA ALA A 232 -15.38 10.15 20.90
C ALA A 232 -16.65 10.85 20.38
N PRO A 233 -17.77 10.80 21.13
CA PRO A 233 -19.06 11.30 20.66
C PRO A 233 -19.09 12.82 20.43
N GLY A 234 -18.11 13.55 20.94
CA GLY A 234 -18.17 15.01 21.08
C GLY A 234 -18.06 15.83 19.79
N PHE A 235 -17.45 15.32 18.72
CA PHE A 235 -17.16 16.14 17.53
C PHE A 235 -18.16 16.01 16.39
N THR A 236 -18.97 14.94 16.35
CA THR A 236 -19.98 14.71 15.30
C THR A 236 -21.39 14.62 15.85
N TYR A 237 -21.58 14.22 17.12
CA TYR A 237 -22.91 14.00 17.68
C TYR A 237 -23.66 15.31 17.99
N LEU A 238 -22.96 16.36 18.43
CA LEU A 238 -23.58 17.66 18.74
C LEU A 238 -24.01 18.45 17.49
N ASP A 239 -23.23 18.41 16.40
CA ASP A 239 -23.62 19.00 15.12
C ASP A 239 -24.69 18.16 14.40
N ALA A 240 -24.62 16.83 14.48
CA ALA A 240 -25.62 15.94 13.89
C ALA A 240 -26.99 16.05 14.59
N LEU A 241 -27.00 16.24 15.92
CA LEU A 241 -28.22 16.50 16.69
C LEU A 241 -28.84 17.86 16.32
N ASN A 242 -28.01 18.88 16.10
CA ASN A 242 -28.50 20.23 15.74
C ASN A 242 -29.07 20.32 14.31
N GLN A 243 -28.66 19.43 13.39
CA GLN A 243 -29.16 19.47 12.00
C GLN A 243 -30.40 18.61 11.75
N GLY A 244 -30.91 17.84 12.72
CA GLY A 244 -32.03 16.90 12.51
C GLY A 244 -31.63 15.65 11.69
N TRP A 245 -30.37 15.57 11.26
CA TRP A 245 -29.82 14.51 10.41
C TRP A 245 -29.25 13.32 11.22
N ALA A 246 -29.21 13.41 12.56
CA ALA A 246 -28.67 12.38 13.45
C ALA A 246 -29.46 11.05 13.46
N PHE A 247 -30.75 11.07 13.09
CA PHE A 247 -31.56 9.84 13.06
C PHE A 247 -31.48 9.11 11.72
N GLU A 248 -31.32 9.86 10.63
CA GLU A 248 -31.18 9.34 9.26
C GLU A 248 -29.75 8.82 8.98
N ASN A 249 -28.73 9.42 9.59
CA ASN A 249 -27.34 9.04 9.41
C ASN A 249 -26.86 7.95 10.39
N ARG A 250 -27.67 6.93 10.68
CA ARG A 250 -27.12 5.67 11.25
C ARG A 250 -26.29 4.88 10.23
N LEU A 251 -26.34 5.27 8.96
CA LEU A 251 -25.39 4.90 7.90
C LEU A 251 -24.08 5.73 7.95
N ALA A 252 -23.93 6.65 8.91
CA ALA A 252 -22.74 7.46 9.10
C ALA A 252 -21.44 6.67 9.24
N PRO A 253 -21.36 5.42 9.77
CA PRO A 253 -20.10 4.70 9.76
C PRO A 253 -19.56 4.63 8.33
N VAL A 254 -20.35 4.16 7.36
CA VAL A 254 -19.97 4.07 5.94
C VAL A 254 -19.57 5.42 5.35
N TYR A 255 -20.26 6.51 5.69
CA TYR A 255 -19.91 7.87 5.23
C TYR A 255 -18.69 8.49 5.94
N ILE A 256 -18.45 8.15 7.20
CA ILE A 256 -17.28 8.56 7.99
C ILE A 256 -16.03 7.80 7.50
N TRP A 257 -16.19 6.52 7.11
CA TRP A 257 -15.15 5.73 6.43
C TRP A 257 -14.85 6.24 5.01
N ASP A 258 -15.83 6.91 4.37
CA ASP A 258 -15.74 7.48 3.02
C ASP A 258 -15.21 8.93 2.98
N THR A 259 -15.15 9.62 4.11
CA THR A 259 -14.70 11.01 4.20
C THR A 259 -13.24 11.05 4.65
N LEU A 260 -12.45 11.87 3.94
CA LEU A 260 -11.07 12.34 4.11
C LEU A 260 -10.28 12.09 5.41
N ILE A 261 -10.93 11.85 6.55
CA ILE A 261 -10.38 11.79 7.91
C ILE A 261 -9.26 10.75 8.01
N ASP A 262 -9.41 9.56 7.42
CA ASP A 262 -8.42 8.50 7.62
C ASP A 262 -7.07 8.80 6.91
N PRO A 263 -6.99 8.98 5.57
CA PRO A 263 -5.71 9.28 4.95
C PRO A 263 -5.13 10.63 5.40
N ALA A 264 -5.97 11.63 5.72
CA ALA A 264 -5.52 12.89 6.29
C ALA A 264 -4.87 12.71 7.66
N PHE A 265 -5.46 11.88 8.53
CA PHE A 265 -4.90 11.60 9.84
C PHE A 265 -3.51 10.95 9.73
N TYR A 266 -3.37 9.92 8.90
CA TYR A 266 -2.06 9.29 8.66
C TYR A 266 -1.06 10.29 8.07
N LEU A 267 -1.47 11.13 7.12
CA LEU A 267 -0.63 12.20 6.58
C LEU A 267 -0.20 13.22 7.63
N ALA A 268 -1.11 13.65 8.50
CA ALA A 268 -0.81 14.59 9.58
C ALA A 268 0.20 13.99 10.56
N VAL A 269 -0.03 12.74 11.00
CA VAL A 269 0.88 12.02 11.90
C VAL A 269 2.26 11.84 11.27
N LEU A 270 2.32 11.43 10.00
CA LEU A 270 3.58 11.28 9.26
C LEU A 270 4.27 12.64 9.08
N THR A 271 3.53 13.69 8.77
CA THR A 271 4.09 15.05 8.65
C THR A 271 4.73 15.50 9.96
N VAL A 272 3.97 15.42 11.07
CA VAL A 272 4.47 15.81 12.40
C VAL A 272 5.69 14.96 12.77
N GLY A 273 5.64 13.64 12.55
CA GLY A 273 6.78 12.75 12.76
C GLY A 273 8.00 13.16 11.94
N GLY A 274 7.81 13.50 10.67
CA GLY A 274 8.85 14.01 9.77
C GLY A 274 9.50 15.28 10.29
N VAL A 275 8.69 16.28 10.70
CA VAL A 275 9.16 17.54 11.29
C VAL A 275 9.96 17.29 12.57
N VAL A 276 9.46 16.44 13.47
CA VAL A 276 10.18 16.08 14.71
C VAL A 276 11.54 15.46 14.40
N PHE A 277 11.64 14.57 13.40
CA PHE A 277 12.92 14.00 12.99
C PHE A 277 13.86 15.02 12.35
N ILE A 278 13.35 16.00 11.59
CA ILE A 278 14.14 17.11 11.05
C ILE A 278 14.72 17.95 12.19
N VAL A 279 13.89 18.38 13.15
CA VAL A 279 14.29 19.18 14.32
C VAL A 279 15.35 18.44 15.14
N ARG A 280 15.21 17.12 15.31
CA ARG A 280 16.20 16.29 16.01
C ARG A 280 17.41 15.87 15.17
N SER A 281 17.60 16.47 13.99
CA SER A 281 18.71 16.15 13.08
C SER A 281 18.81 14.66 12.69
N ARG A 282 17.69 13.94 12.65
CA ARG A 282 17.57 12.54 12.25
C ARG A 282 17.07 12.43 10.80
N TYR A 283 17.81 13.00 9.86
CA TYR A 283 17.36 13.20 8.48
C TYR A 283 17.02 11.91 7.73
N GLU A 284 17.76 10.83 7.96
CA GLU A 284 17.43 9.53 7.35
C GLU A 284 16.03 9.03 7.76
N TRP A 285 15.55 9.35 8.98
CA TRP A 285 14.18 9.04 9.41
C TRP A 285 13.17 10.00 8.78
N ALA A 286 13.49 11.29 8.69
CA ALA A 286 12.64 12.26 8.02
C ALA A 286 12.39 11.90 6.55
N ILE A 287 13.44 11.49 5.82
CA ILE A 287 13.33 11.01 4.44
C ILE A 287 12.46 9.75 4.38
N ALA A 288 12.68 8.81 5.29
CA ALA A 288 11.91 7.57 5.32
C ALA A 288 10.42 7.82 5.58
N VAL A 289 10.10 8.74 6.49
CA VAL A 289 8.72 9.18 6.77
C VAL A 289 8.13 9.90 5.56
N GLY A 290 8.87 10.81 4.93
CA GLY A 290 8.41 11.52 3.73
C GLY A 290 8.09 10.57 2.58
N LEU A 291 8.95 9.58 2.32
CA LEU A 291 8.70 8.55 1.32
C LEU A 291 7.50 7.65 1.68
N ALA A 292 7.34 7.29 2.95
CA ALA A 292 6.20 6.51 3.43
C ALA A 292 4.87 7.29 3.40
N ALA A 293 4.91 8.62 3.42
CA ALA A 293 3.74 9.49 3.31
C ALA A 293 3.20 9.62 1.87
N VAL A 294 4.02 9.34 0.85
CA VAL A 294 3.64 9.51 -0.56
C VAL A 294 2.37 8.72 -0.94
N PRO A 295 2.22 7.42 -0.62
CA PRO A 295 1.00 6.69 -0.95
C PRO A 295 -0.24 7.28 -0.29
N TRP A 296 -0.13 7.72 0.95
CA TRP A 296 -1.21 8.39 1.68
C TRP A 296 -1.61 9.70 1.01
N ALA A 297 -0.64 10.48 0.53
CA ALA A 297 -0.88 11.75 -0.17
C ALA A 297 -1.60 11.52 -1.51
N ILE A 298 -1.20 10.49 -2.25
CA ILE A 298 -1.84 10.10 -3.51
C ILE A 298 -3.27 9.64 -3.27
N ALA A 299 -3.50 8.76 -2.28
CA ALA A 299 -4.84 8.29 -1.95
C ALA A 299 -5.75 9.44 -1.53
N PHE A 300 -5.24 10.34 -0.69
CA PHE A 300 -5.95 11.53 -0.27
C PHE A 300 -6.31 12.46 -1.43
N LEU A 301 -5.37 12.69 -2.35
CA LEU A 301 -5.62 13.47 -3.57
C LEU A 301 -6.70 12.81 -4.45
N GLY A 302 -6.65 11.49 -4.61
CA GLY A 302 -7.67 10.73 -5.36
C GLY A 302 -9.07 10.90 -4.79
N ILE A 303 -9.20 10.88 -3.46
CA ILE A 303 -10.48 11.13 -2.76
C ILE A 303 -10.96 12.57 -3.01
N ALA A 304 -10.06 13.54 -2.85
CA ALA A 304 -10.41 14.95 -3.03
C ALA A 304 -10.84 15.28 -4.46
N LEU A 305 -10.14 14.73 -5.47
CA LEU A 305 -10.51 14.90 -6.89
C LEU A 305 -11.81 14.17 -7.26
N GLY A 306 -12.16 13.11 -6.53
CA GLY A 306 -13.42 12.37 -6.71
C GLY A 306 -14.66 13.07 -6.18
N GLY A 307 -14.57 14.34 -5.76
CA GLY A 307 -15.70 15.13 -5.27
C GLY A 307 -16.07 14.89 -3.79
N GLY A 308 -15.34 14.02 -3.09
CA GLY A 308 -15.60 13.68 -1.69
C GLY A 308 -14.85 14.52 -0.66
N GLY A 309 -14.11 15.55 -1.08
CA GLY A 309 -13.25 16.31 -0.17
C GLY A 309 -13.24 17.82 -0.38
N SER A 310 -12.93 18.56 0.69
CA SER A 310 -12.69 20.00 0.57
C SER A 310 -11.38 20.26 -0.18
N LEU A 311 -11.46 21.11 -1.20
CA LEU A 311 -10.32 21.51 -2.04
C LEU A 311 -9.15 22.05 -1.18
N SER A 312 -9.46 22.70 -0.07
CA SER A 312 -8.49 23.20 0.91
C SER A 312 -7.65 22.09 1.52
N ALA A 313 -8.26 20.97 1.90
CA ALA A 313 -7.53 19.84 2.47
C ALA A 313 -6.61 19.19 1.41
N ALA A 314 -7.07 19.09 0.15
CA ALA A 314 -6.27 18.60 -0.99
C ALA A 314 -5.00 19.43 -1.19
N VAL A 315 -5.14 20.76 -1.12
CA VAL A 315 -4.03 21.71 -1.25
C VAL A 315 -3.03 21.56 -0.08
N TYR A 316 -3.50 21.38 1.16
CA TYR A 316 -2.61 21.14 2.31
C TYR A 316 -1.77 19.87 2.13
N SER A 317 -2.37 18.75 1.75
CA SER A 317 -1.63 17.49 1.55
C SER A 317 -0.62 17.56 0.40
N PHE A 318 -0.94 18.32 -0.65
CA PHE A 318 -0.08 18.50 -1.82
C PHE A 318 1.08 19.48 -1.56
N LEU A 319 0.94 20.43 -0.65
CA LEU A 319 2.04 21.36 -0.31
C LEU A 319 2.96 20.79 0.76
N VAL A 320 2.39 20.19 1.80
CA VAL A 320 3.13 19.79 3.00
C VAL A 320 4.04 18.58 2.73
N THR A 321 3.56 17.59 1.98
CA THR A 321 4.34 16.35 1.73
C THR A 321 5.56 16.62 0.84
N PRO A 322 5.46 17.30 -0.32
CA PRO A 322 6.61 17.62 -1.15
C PRO A 322 7.53 18.64 -0.49
N ALA A 323 7.01 19.59 0.30
CA ALA A 323 7.84 20.51 1.08
C ALA A 323 8.69 19.75 2.11
N ALA A 324 8.12 18.79 2.84
CA ALA A 324 8.87 17.97 3.79
C ALA A 324 9.95 17.12 3.09
N VAL A 325 9.63 16.53 1.92
CA VAL A 325 10.59 15.77 1.11
C VAL A 325 11.69 16.68 0.55
N ALA A 326 11.33 17.85 0.03
CA ALA A 326 12.27 18.83 -0.53
C ALA A 326 13.20 19.42 0.54
N VAL A 327 12.68 19.71 1.74
CA VAL A 327 13.48 20.14 2.89
C VAL A 327 14.42 19.02 3.33
N GLY A 328 13.94 17.79 3.43
CA GLY A 328 14.78 16.62 3.74
C GLY A 328 15.92 16.46 2.73
N TYR A 329 15.60 16.53 1.43
CA TYR A 329 16.57 16.44 0.35
C TYR A 329 17.58 17.59 0.36
N ALA A 330 17.11 18.83 0.52
CA ALA A 330 17.97 20.01 0.59
C ALA A 330 18.95 19.94 1.77
N VAL A 331 18.50 19.44 2.92
CA VAL A 331 19.35 19.29 4.11
C VAL A 331 20.42 18.20 3.91
N VAL A 332 20.06 17.07 3.31
CA VAL A 332 21.04 16.02 2.95
C VAL A 332 22.09 16.55 1.98
N ARG A 333 21.64 17.28 0.95
CA ARG A 333 22.53 17.88 -0.05
C ARG A 333 23.47 18.92 0.57
N LYS A 334 22.97 19.78 1.44
CA LYS A 334 23.76 20.86 2.08
C LYS A 334 24.83 20.33 3.05
N ARG A 335 24.61 19.16 3.69
CA ARG A 335 25.60 18.56 4.60
C ARG A 335 26.68 17.72 3.91
N GLY A 336 26.76 17.75 2.58
CA GLY A 336 27.87 17.12 1.87
C GLY A 336 27.83 15.59 1.86
N TYR A 337 26.67 14.98 2.13
CA TYR A 337 26.46 13.55 1.82
C TYR A 337 26.47 13.40 0.29
N ARG A 338 27.66 13.33 -0.31
CA ARG A 338 27.81 12.82 -1.67
C ARG A 338 27.41 11.37 -1.62
N ILE A 339 26.33 11.02 -2.33
CA ILE A 339 26.08 9.63 -2.71
C ILE A 339 27.23 9.28 -3.66
N VAL A 340 28.34 8.81 -3.08
CA VAL A 340 29.42 8.21 -3.85
C VAL A 340 28.84 6.88 -4.29
N LEU A 341 28.30 6.86 -5.51
CA LEU A 341 28.15 5.62 -6.25
C LEU A 341 29.58 5.09 -6.37
N GLN A 342 30.00 4.23 -5.45
CA GLN A 342 31.21 3.45 -5.63
C GLN A 342 30.98 2.66 -6.92
N ARG A 343 31.50 3.20 -8.02
CA ARG A 343 31.76 2.42 -9.22
C ARG A 343 32.59 1.27 -8.69
N ARG A 344 32.02 0.06 -8.71
CA ARG A 344 32.73 -1.15 -8.35
C ARG A 344 33.93 -1.16 -9.29
N GLU A 345 35.09 -0.72 -8.80
CA GLU A 345 36.33 -0.89 -9.52
C GLU A 345 36.39 -2.39 -9.78
N GLU A 346 36.31 -2.73 -11.06
CA GLU A 346 36.48 -4.09 -11.52
C GLU A 346 37.76 -4.57 -10.84
N ALA A 347 37.62 -5.60 -9.99
CA ALA A 347 38.76 -6.19 -9.33
C ALA A 347 39.82 -6.43 -10.41
N PRO A 348 41.04 -5.88 -10.27
CA PRO A 348 42.06 -6.00 -11.29
C PRO A 348 42.12 -7.47 -11.67
N ALA A 349 41.86 -7.75 -12.95
CA ALA A 349 41.81 -9.09 -13.50
C ALA A 349 43.00 -9.85 -12.93
N ALA A 350 42.73 -10.88 -12.13
CA ALA A 350 43.77 -11.64 -11.47
C ALA A 350 44.76 -12.07 -12.54
N THR A 351 45.92 -11.43 -12.56
CA THR A 351 47.01 -11.74 -13.48
C THR A 351 47.34 -13.20 -13.22
N SER A 352 46.90 -14.06 -14.14
CA SER A 352 47.21 -15.47 -14.16
C SER A 352 48.72 -15.59 -14.25
N ALA A 353 49.37 -15.91 -13.13
CA ALA A 353 50.78 -16.25 -13.12
C ALA A 353 50.97 -17.50 -14.00
N PRO A 354 51.93 -17.49 -14.94
CA PRO A 354 52.22 -18.65 -15.76
C PRO A 354 52.72 -19.78 -14.85
N LEU A 355 52.08 -20.95 -14.98
CA LEU A 355 52.55 -22.20 -14.39
C LEU A 355 53.92 -22.52 -15.01
N ALA A 356 54.98 -22.40 -14.22
CA ALA A 356 56.29 -22.93 -14.59
C ALA A 356 56.20 -24.46 -14.68
N SER A 357 56.77 -24.99 -15.77
CA SER A 357 56.82 -26.42 -16.11
C SER A 357 58.01 -27.10 -15.46
#